data_AF-A0A2E1QNQ4-F1
#
_entry.id   AF-A0A2E1QNQ4-F1
#
_cell.length_a   1.000
_cell.length_b   1.000
_cell.length_c   1.000
_cell.angle_alpha   90.00
_cell.angle_beta   90.00
_cell.angle_gamma   90.00
#
_symmetry.space_group_name_H-M   'P 1'
#
loop_
_entity.id
_entity.type
_entity.pdbx_description
1 polymer ?
#
loop_
_entity_poly.entity_id
_entity_poly.type
_entity_poly.pdbx_seq_one_letter_code
_entity_poly.pdbx_strand_id
1 'polypeptide(L)'
;MPKLKFKLPEIETQNLSLICGPVNSNIEQIENSLAIKIKSRGNSFSISGEKNNVVKARMILEDLASLAETSDSVSPDEVHFSICRALNGTASDSNGTIFELETEKDFTIQTPKLYVTPRNKAQEKFVQSILDHDIAFGVGPAGTG
;
A
#
# COMPACT_ATOMS: atom_id res chain seq x y z
N MET A 1 0.22 5.77 -25.44
CA MET A 1 0.14 5.34 -24.02
C MET A 1 1.19 4.28 -23.76
N PRO A 2 2.14 4.50 -22.84
CA PRO A 2 3.11 3.47 -22.47
C PRO A 2 2.40 2.22 -21.93
N LYS A 3 2.90 1.06 -22.35
CA LYS A 3 2.42 -0.25 -21.90
C LYS A 3 3.57 -0.94 -21.20
N LEU A 4 3.35 -1.36 -19.96
CA LEU A 4 4.30 -2.19 -19.22
C LEU A 4 3.70 -3.59 -19.09
N LYS A 5 4.46 -4.58 -19.55
CA LYS A 5 4.17 -5.99 -19.28
C LYS A 5 5.20 -6.49 -18.30
N PHE A 6 4.75 -7.09 -17.22
CA PHE A 6 5.62 -7.73 -16.26
C PHE A 6 4.98 -9.03 -15.78
N LYS A 7 5.84 -9.94 -15.33
CA LYS A 7 5.44 -11.19 -14.69
C LYS A 7 5.84 -11.09 -13.24
N LEU A 8 4.94 -11.48 -12.35
CA LEU A 8 5.31 -11.69 -10.97
C LEU A 8 6.05 -13.04 -10.88
N PRO A 9 7.24 -13.09 -10.25
CA PRO A 9 7.99 -14.33 -10.07
C PRO A 9 7.24 -15.28 -9.13
N GLU A 10 7.19 -16.57 -9.47
CA GLU A 10 6.73 -17.72 -8.66
C GLU A 10 5.61 -17.50 -7.63
N ILE A 11 4.52 -16.83 -8.03
CA ILE A 11 3.32 -16.73 -7.19
C ILE A 11 2.46 -17.98 -7.38
N GLU A 12 2.12 -18.66 -6.26
CA GLU A 12 1.14 -19.74 -6.26
C GLU A 12 -0.22 -19.25 -6.79
N THR A 13 -0.96 -20.10 -7.51
CA THR A 13 -2.25 -19.75 -8.12
C THR A 13 -3.26 -19.19 -7.10
N GLN A 14 -3.17 -19.63 -5.84
CA GLN A 14 -4.01 -19.15 -4.74
C GLN A 14 -3.76 -17.67 -4.44
N ASN A 15 -2.50 -17.26 -4.38
CA ASN A 15 -2.10 -15.87 -4.10
C ASN A 15 -2.48 -14.93 -5.25
N LEU A 16 -2.48 -15.41 -6.49
CA LEU A 16 -2.99 -14.63 -7.64
C LEU A 16 -4.49 -14.30 -7.50
N SER A 17 -5.28 -15.22 -6.93
CA SER A 17 -6.71 -14.98 -6.68
C SER A 17 -6.92 -13.95 -5.58
N LEU A 18 -6.07 -13.95 -4.54
CA LEU A 18 -6.12 -12.96 -3.46
C LEU A 18 -5.79 -11.56 -3.97
N ILE A 19 -4.76 -11.43 -4.82
CA ILE A 19 -4.37 -10.14 -5.42
C ILE A 19 -5.49 -9.59 -6.30
N CYS A 20 -6.08 -10.42 -7.17
CA CYS A 20 -7.17 -9.96 -8.05
C CYS A 20 -8.45 -9.62 -7.28
N GLY A 21 -8.73 -10.35 -6.19
CA GLY A 21 -9.96 -10.23 -5.43
C GLY A 21 -11.18 -10.83 -6.16
N PRO A 22 -12.34 -10.92 -5.48
CA PRO A 22 -13.56 -11.44 -6.06
C PRO A 22 -13.97 -10.64 -7.30
N VAL A 23 -14.11 -11.32 -8.44
CA VAL A 23 -14.51 -10.72 -9.73
C VAL A 23 -13.56 -9.57 -10.16
N ASN A 24 -12.28 -9.62 -9.80
CA ASN A 24 -11.28 -8.58 -10.06
C ASN A 24 -11.54 -7.24 -9.35
N SER A 25 -12.28 -7.22 -8.24
CA SER A 25 -12.60 -6.00 -7.49
C SER A 25 -11.36 -5.18 -7.11
N ASN A 26 -10.26 -5.84 -6.72
CA ASN A 26 -9.04 -5.16 -6.29
C ASN A 26 -8.35 -4.50 -7.49
N ILE A 27 -8.37 -5.15 -8.64
CA ILE A 27 -7.81 -4.60 -9.88
C ILE A 27 -8.62 -3.38 -10.32
N GLU A 28 -9.95 -3.47 -10.29
CA GLU A 28 -10.83 -2.36 -10.63
C GLU A 28 -10.61 -1.15 -9.70
N GLN A 29 -10.41 -1.40 -8.40
CA GLN A 29 -10.09 -0.35 -7.42
C GLN A 29 -8.77 0.37 -7.75
N ILE A 30 -7.74 -0.38 -8.16
CA ILE A 30 -6.44 0.19 -8.57
C ILE A 30 -6.58 0.96 -9.90
N GLU A 31 -7.30 0.41 -10.88
CA GLU A 31 -7.57 1.05 -12.16
C GLU A 31 -8.26 2.41 -11.99
N ASN A 32 -9.31 2.44 -11.16
CA ASN A 32 -10.08 3.65 -10.86
C ASN A 32 -9.24 4.70 -10.12
N SER A 33 -8.40 4.29 -9.17
CA SER A 33 -7.60 5.21 -8.36
C SER A 33 -6.44 5.85 -9.15
N LEU A 34 -5.86 5.13 -10.10
CA LEU A 34 -4.70 5.58 -10.89
C LEU A 34 -5.06 6.00 -12.33
N ALA A 35 -6.33 5.90 -12.73
CA ALA A 35 -6.82 6.14 -14.09
C ALA A 35 -6.01 5.36 -15.16
N ILE A 36 -5.79 4.07 -14.92
CA ILE A 36 -5.03 3.16 -15.79
C ILE A 36 -5.87 1.96 -16.19
N LYS A 37 -5.36 1.17 -17.15
CA LYS A 37 -5.92 -0.14 -17.51
C LYS A 37 -4.94 -1.26 -17.19
N ILE A 38 -5.40 -2.27 -16.46
CA ILE A 38 -4.67 -3.46 -16.04
C ILE A 38 -5.36 -4.68 -16.68
N LYS A 39 -4.58 -5.54 -17.31
CA LYS A 39 -5.04 -6.86 -17.77
C LYS A 39 -4.22 -7.93 -17.07
N SER A 40 -4.88 -8.78 -16.29
CA SER A 40 -4.28 -9.98 -15.70
C SER A 40 -4.56 -11.19 -16.59
N ARG A 41 -3.53 -12.02 -16.81
CA ARG A 41 -3.66 -13.33 -17.45
C ARG A 41 -2.69 -14.30 -16.77
N GLY A 42 -3.21 -15.07 -15.81
CA GLY A 42 -2.36 -15.90 -14.93
C GLY A 42 -1.38 -15.02 -14.15
N ASN A 43 -0.09 -15.36 -14.20
CA ASN A 43 1.00 -14.60 -13.56
C ASN A 43 1.46 -13.37 -14.36
N SER A 44 0.84 -13.10 -15.51
CA SER A 44 1.25 -12.02 -16.42
C SER A 44 0.30 -10.84 -16.32
N PHE A 45 0.84 -9.66 -15.96
CA PHE A 45 0.10 -8.41 -15.85
C PHE A 45 0.53 -7.45 -16.95
N SER A 46 -0.44 -6.80 -17.59
CA SER A 46 -0.22 -5.79 -18.61
C SER A 46 -0.91 -4.49 -18.19
N ILE A 47 -0.11 -3.48 -17.87
CA ILE A 47 -0.59 -2.15 -17.45
C ILE A 47 -0.44 -1.17 -18.60
N SER A 48 -1.46 -0.35 -18.84
CA SER A 48 -1.45 0.72 -19.85
C SER A 48 -1.98 2.01 -19.22
N GLY A 49 -1.24 3.12 -19.35
CA GLY A 49 -1.63 4.37 -18.70
C GLY A 49 -0.56 5.45 -18.82
N GLU A 50 -0.57 6.42 -17.92
CA GLU A 50 0.50 7.40 -17.77
C GLU A 50 1.77 6.75 -17.17
N LYS A 51 2.96 7.20 -17.59
CA LYS A 51 4.24 6.57 -17.18
C LYS A 51 4.40 6.52 -15.65
N ASN A 52 4.04 7.58 -14.93
CA ASN A 52 4.13 7.64 -13.47
C ASN A 52 3.15 6.66 -12.80
N ASN A 53 1.90 6.63 -13.28
CA ASN A 53 0.85 5.77 -12.73
C ASN A 53 1.11 4.29 -13.02
N VAL A 54 1.74 3.97 -14.16
CA VAL A 54 2.17 2.60 -14.50
C VAL A 54 3.23 2.10 -13.52
N VAL A 55 4.18 2.96 -13.10
CA VAL A 55 5.19 2.59 -12.09
C VAL A 55 4.53 2.39 -10.72
N LYS A 56 3.64 3.31 -10.31
CA LYS A 56 2.89 3.17 -9.05
C LYS A 56 2.05 1.90 -8.99
N ALA A 57 1.38 1.56 -10.08
CA ALA A 57 0.56 0.35 -10.18
C ALA A 57 1.39 -0.94 -10.09
N ARG A 58 2.61 -0.93 -10.63
CA ARG A 58 3.55 -2.03 -10.45
C ARG A 58 3.92 -2.20 -8.97
N MET A 59 4.27 -1.11 -8.29
CA MET A 59 4.61 -1.14 -6.86
C MET A 59 3.45 -1.68 -6.02
N ILE A 60 2.21 -1.27 -6.30
CA ILE A 60 1.02 -1.79 -5.61
C ILE A 60 0.88 -3.30 -5.81
N LEU A 61 1.06 -3.79 -7.04
CA LEU A 61 0.92 -5.22 -7.33
C LEU A 61 2.05 -6.05 -6.70
N GLU A 62 3.25 -5.51 -6.59
CA GLU A 62 4.38 -6.13 -5.87
C GLU A 62 4.12 -6.15 -4.34
N ASP A 63 3.65 -5.04 -3.76
CA ASP A 63 3.25 -4.95 -2.35
C ASP A 63 2.16 -5.98 -2.00
N LEU A 64 1.13 -6.08 -2.84
CA LEU A 64 0.04 -7.05 -2.66
C LEU A 64 0.50 -8.50 -2.82
N ALA A 65 1.50 -8.75 -3.67
CA ALA A 65 2.10 -10.07 -3.81
C ALA A 65 2.84 -10.48 -2.52
N SER A 66 3.68 -9.61 -1.97
CA SER A 66 4.38 -9.88 -0.70
C SER A 66 3.40 -10.04 0.47
N LEU A 67 2.28 -9.29 0.47
CA LEU A 67 1.24 -9.45 1.47
C LEU A 67 0.53 -10.81 1.35
N ALA A 68 0.23 -11.24 0.12
CA ALA A 68 -0.39 -12.54 -0.13
C ALA A 68 0.53 -13.73 0.19
N GLU A 69 1.85 -13.53 0.20
CA GLU A 69 2.81 -14.54 0.68
C GLU A 69 2.84 -14.66 2.21
N THR A 70 2.60 -13.56 2.92
CA THR A 70 2.72 -13.50 4.39
C THR A 70 1.38 -13.72 5.10
N SER A 71 0.26 -13.39 4.44
CA SER A 71 -1.09 -13.38 5.02
C SER A 71 -2.05 -14.25 4.21
N ASP A 72 -2.92 -14.99 4.90
CA ASP A 72 -3.93 -15.86 4.29
C ASP A 72 -5.07 -15.11 3.54
N SER A 73 -5.15 -13.78 3.67
CA SER A 73 -6.17 -12.96 3.03
C SER A 73 -5.69 -11.56 2.69
N VAL A 74 -6.13 -11.02 1.55
CA VAL A 74 -5.98 -9.61 1.17
C VAL A 74 -7.33 -8.92 1.31
N SER A 75 -7.42 -7.98 2.26
CA SER A 75 -8.63 -7.20 2.52
C SER A 75 -8.73 -5.97 1.59
N PRO A 76 -9.94 -5.45 1.30
CA PRO A 76 -10.11 -4.22 0.52
C PRO A 76 -9.41 -3.00 1.16
N ASP A 77 -9.32 -2.98 2.49
CA ASP A 77 -8.63 -1.92 3.22
C ASP A 77 -7.12 -1.95 2.93
N GLU A 78 -6.49 -3.14 2.89
CA GLU A 78 -5.07 -3.28 2.55
C GLU A 78 -4.77 -2.83 1.12
N VAL A 79 -5.66 -3.12 0.17
CA VAL A 79 -5.57 -2.61 -1.20
C VAL A 79 -5.65 -1.08 -1.20
N HIS A 80 -6.62 -0.51 -0.47
CA HIS A 80 -6.73 0.94 -0.34
C HIS A 80 -5.48 1.57 0.29
N PHE A 81 -4.92 0.95 1.34
CA PHE A 81 -3.68 1.41 1.97
C PHE A 81 -2.49 1.37 1.02
N SER A 82 -2.32 0.29 0.23
CA SER A 82 -1.26 0.20 -0.76
C SER A 82 -1.40 1.28 -1.84
N ILE A 83 -2.63 1.54 -2.31
CA ILE A 83 -2.93 2.64 -3.23
C ILE A 83 -2.54 3.99 -2.60
N CYS A 84 -3.00 4.29 -1.40
CA CYS A 84 -2.67 5.53 -0.70
C CYS A 84 -1.16 5.67 -0.48
N ARG A 85 -0.46 4.59 -0.17
CA ARG A 85 0.99 4.58 -0.03
C ARG A 85 1.68 4.89 -1.35
N ALA A 86 1.27 4.30 -2.47
CA ALA A 86 1.84 4.59 -3.78
C ALA A 86 1.50 6.02 -4.28
N LEU A 87 0.39 6.59 -3.83
CA LEU A 87 0.00 7.97 -4.15
C LEU A 87 0.78 8.99 -3.30
N ASN A 88 0.84 8.78 -1.98
CA ASN A 88 1.47 9.67 -1.00
C ASN A 88 2.99 9.45 -0.87
N GLY A 89 3.48 8.29 -1.30
CA GLY A 89 4.90 8.01 -1.46
C GLY A 89 5.46 9.00 -2.46
N THR A 90 6.25 9.94 -1.95
CA THR A 90 7.06 10.86 -2.74
C THR A 90 7.75 10.09 -3.85
N ALA A 91 7.46 10.45 -5.10
CA ALA A 91 8.23 9.99 -6.25
C ALA A 91 9.67 10.49 -6.09
N SER A 92 10.54 9.60 -5.61
CA SER A 92 12.01 9.64 -5.60
C SER A 92 12.44 8.26 -5.05
N ASP A 93 13.11 7.36 -5.77
CA ASP A 93 14.06 7.55 -6.85
C ASP A 93 13.99 6.46 -7.93
N SER A 94 14.48 6.83 -9.10
CA SER A 94 14.66 6.05 -10.32
C SER A 94 15.71 4.93 -10.24
N ASN A 95 15.88 4.27 -9.08
CA ASN A 95 16.94 3.27 -8.90
C ASN A 95 16.49 1.88 -8.43
N GLY A 96 15.20 1.60 -8.25
CA GLY A 96 14.75 0.23 -7.93
C GLY A 96 15.37 -0.34 -6.65
N THR A 97 15.90 0.52 -5.79
CA THR A 97 16.34 0.18 -4.45
C THR A 97 15.09 0.24 -3.60
N ILE A 98 14.61 -0.94 -3.19
CA ILE A 98 13.73 -1.05 -2.03
C ILE A 98 14.43 -0.22 -0.95
N PHE A 99 13.77 0.81 -0.44
CA PHE A 99 14.24 1.51 0.74
C PHE A 99 14.35 0.44 1.83
N GLU A 100 15.56 -0.08 2.04
CA GLU A 100 16.01 -0.39 3.38
C GLU A 100 15.77 0.91 4.14
N LEU A 101 14.64 0.96 4.85
CA LEU A 101 14.38 2.01 5.82
C LEU A 101 15.61 2.00 6.72
N GLU A 102 16.41 3.05 6.61
CA GLU A 102 17.48 3.34 7.54
C GLU A 102 16.89 3.30 8.95
N THR A 103 17.20 2.21 9.63
CA THR A 103 17.44 2.09 11.06
C THR A 103 16.43 2.81 11.98
N GLU A 104 15.43 2.03 12.39
CA GLU A 104 15.08 1.80 13.80
C GLU A 104 14.74 3.05 14.65
N LYS A 105 13.54 3.58 14.44
CA LYS A 105 12.64 3.74 15.59
C LYS A 105 11.43 2.87 15.35
N ASP A 106 11.37 1.74 16.05
CA ASP A 106 10.18 0.92 16.04
C ASP A 106 9.06 1.69 16.75
N PHE A 107 8.28 2.43 15.98
CA PHE A 107 7.11 3.18 16.47
C PHE A 107 5.91 2.26 16.72
N THR A 108 6.13 0.93 16.79
CA THR A 108 5.10 -0.04 17.12
C THR A 108 4.68 0.11 18.57
N ILE A 109 3.43 0.51 18.78
CA ILE A 109 2.79 0.57 20.08
C ILE A 109 2.19 -0.82 20.35
N GLN A 110 2.78 -1.53 21.31
CA GLN A 110 2.24 -2.79 21.79
C GLN A 110 1.30 -2.56 22.97
N THR A 111 0.06 -2.99 22.81
CA THR A 111 -0.92 -3.11 23.90
C THR A 111 -1.19 -4.59 24.17
N PRO A 112 -1.77 -4.97 25.33
CA PRO A 112 -2.06 -6.37 25.64
C PRO A 112 -2.96 -7.09 24.62
N LYS A 113 -3.69 -6.35 23.77
CA LYS A 113 -4.65 -6.90 22.80
C LYS A 113 -4.29 -6.59 21.34
N LEU A 114 -3.38 -5.65 21.09
CA LEU A 114 -3.19 -5.09 19.75
C LEU A 114 -1.79 -4.51 19.58
N TYR A 115 -1.21 -4.75 18.41
CA TYR A 115 -0.03 -4.06 17.92
C TYR A 115 -0.45 -2.97 16.94
N VAL A 116 0.02 -1.74 17.16
CA VAL A 116 -0.30 -0.59 16.32
C VAL A 116 1.00 -0.03 15.76
N THR A 117 1.21 -0.17 14.46
CA THR A 117 2.41 0.33 13.76
C THR A 117 1.99 1.38 12.73
N PRO A 118 2.70 2.53 12.63
CA PRO A 118 2.42 3.52 11.59
C PRO A 118 2.62 2.91 10.20
N ARG A 119 1.65 3.12 9.31
CA ARG A 119 1.61 2.53 7.96
C ARG A 119 2.05 3.49 6.85
N ASN A 120 2.23 4.77 7.17
CA ASN A 120 2.69 5.81 6.25
C ASN A 120 3.51 6.89 6.98
N LYS A 121 4.27 7.70 6.23
CA LYS A 121 5.14 8.76 6.77
C LYS A 121 4.39 9.82 7.60
N ALA A 122 3.13 10.10 7.27
CA ALA A 122 2.34 11.07 8.03
C ALA A 122 1.97 10.53 9.42
N GLN A 123 1.63 9.24 9.52
CA GLN A 123 1.40 8.55 10.78
C GLN A 123 2.68 8.43 11.60
N GLU A 124 3.81 8.12 10.95
CA GLU A 124 5.11 8.09 11.61
C GLU A 124 5.45 9.46 12.22
N LYS A 125 5.32 10.53 11.43
CA LYS A 125 5.50 11.91 11.91
C LYS A 125 4.54 12.24 13.05
N PHE A 126 3.30 11.77 13.00
CA PHE A 126 2.31 11.99 14.05
C PHE A 126 2.69 11.28 15.36
N VAL A 127 3.10 10.01 15.28
CA VAL A 127 3.59 9.25 16.45
C VAL A 127 4.85 9.89 17.01
N GLN A 128 5.76 10.35 16.15
CA GLN A 128 6.93 11.10 16.58
C GLN A 128 6.54 12.39 17.31
N SER A 129 5.58 13.16 16.78
CA SER A 129 5.09 14.36 17.46
C SER A 129 4.52 14.07 18.85
N ILE A 130 3.85 12.93 19.04
CA ILE A 130 3.35 12.48 20.36
C ILE A 130 4.50 12.21 21.33
N LEU A 131 5.63 11.68 20.85
CA LEU A 131 6.79 11.40 21.69
C LEU A 131 7.60 12.67 22.01
N ASP A 132 7.65 13.61 21.06
CA ASP A 132 8.45 14.83 21.17
C ASP A 132 7.71 15.98 21.91
N HIS A 133 6.40 15.90 22.09
CA HIS A 133 5.57 16.99 22.66
C HIS A 133 4.55 16.48 23.68
N ASP A 134 4.16 17.35 24.63
CA ASP A 134 3.09 17.07 25.59
C ASP A 134 1.72 16.99 24.89
N ILE A 135 0.92 15.99 25.27
CA ILE A 135 -0.43 15.81 24.75
C ILE A 135 -1.42 16.67 25.54
N ALA A 136 -2.07 17.63 24.88
CA ALA A 136 -3.16 18.41 25.45
C ALA A 136 -4.53 17.80 25.09
N PHE A 137 -5.33 17.48 26.10
CA PHE A 137 -6.71 17.01 25.91
C PHE A 137 -7.70 18.15 26.14
N GLY A 138 -8.41 18.57 25.09
CA GLY A 138 -9.57 19.45 25.22
C GLY A 138 -10.81 18.64 25.58
N VAL A 139 -11.48 18.98 26.68
CA VAL A 139 -12.74 18.33 27.08
C VAL A 139 -13.89 19.32 26.90
N GLY A 140 -14.82 18.99 26.00
CA GLY A 140 -16.02 19.77 25.72
C GLY A 140 -17.16 18.88 25.22
N PRO A 141 -18.41 19.35 25.24
CA PRO A 141 -19.53 18.61 24.67
C PRO A 141 -19.31 18.43 23.17
N ALA A 142 -19.62 17.23 22.66
CA ALA A 142 -19.43 16.88 21.26
C ALA A 142 -20.11 17.91 20.34
N GLY A 143 -19.36 18.43 19.36
CA GLY A 143 -19.88 19.33 18.32
C GLY A 143 -19.72 20.83 18.58
N THR A 144 -18.89 21.25 19.54
CA THR A 144 -18.68 22.69 19.83
C THR A 144 -17.47 23.33 19.13
N GLY A 145 -16.65 22.54 18.42
CA GLY A 145 -15.42 23.02 17.79
C GLY A 145 -14.27 23.06 18.77
#